data_AF-J3LVD1-F1
#
_entry.id   AF-J3LVD1-F1
#
_cell.length_a   1.000
_cell.length_b   1.000
_cell.length_c   1.000
_cell.angle_alpha   90.00
_cell.angle_beta   90.00
_cell.angle_gamma   90.00
#
_symmetry.space_group_name_H-M   'P 1'
#
loop_
_entity.id
_entity.type
_entity.pdbx_description
1 polymer ?
#
loop_
_entity_poly.entity_id
_entity_poly.type
_entity_poly.pdbx_seq_one_letter_code
_entity_poly.pdbx_strand_id
1 'polypeptide(L)'
;MAIKDRFSGNPEGLTRTNHKPEWATITRVGESRQELQKTGARLARIATALGMAFEFHAMVDRLEDFRLWMLHVKRGKCVTVNCVLTMHRLLRDDSDVALADFLGLAHSTGTAILLLGEHEGGSLNSGRWEAHFVHALWYYVATFDAVDAAGLLDVSPARAKVEEMFALEIRNAVAFEGTERFELHESSAGWWRRVQEHRHRRPGGDAGPHDREDVRRPRQVQRAGAGRWRGAHAPVAGPAALHRGDVDIGQRRRQRRRQHRVGVHH
;
A
#
# COMPACT_ATOMS: atom_id res chain seq x y z
N MET A 1 -7.81 -2.58 7.60
CA MET A 1 -7.17 -1.64 8.54
C MET A 1 -7.42 -2.04 9.99
N ALA A 2 -6.40 -2.53 10.70
CA ALA A 2 -6.49 -2.73 12.16
C ALA A 2 -5.69 -1.62 12.84
N ILE A 3 -6.32 -0.81 13.67
CA ILE A 3 -5.62 0.20 14.46
C ILE A 3 -5.66 -0.24 15.91
N LYS A 4 -4.47 -0.21 16.53
CA LYS A 4 -4.16 -0.15 17.96
C LYS A 4 -4.10 -1.46 18.76
N ASP A 5 -2.87 -1.94 18.91
CA ASP A 5 -2.42 -2.59 20.15
C ASP A 5 -1.81 -1.52 21.07
N ARG A 6 -2.11 -1.57 22.38
CA ARG A 6 -1.50 -0.72 23.41
C ARG A 6 -0.52 -1.51 24.25
N PHE A 7 0.61 -0.88 24.55
CA PHE A 7 1.43 -1.16 25.73
C PHE A 7 1.49 0.08 26.62
N SER A 8 1.53 -0.11 27.94
CA SER A 8 2.03 0.89 28.89
C SER A 8 3.43 0.49 29.29
N GLY A 9 4.45 1.11 28.68
CA GLY A 9 5.85 0.84 28.98
C GLY A 9 6.78 1.66 28.10
N ASN A 10 7.96 1.98 28.63
CA ASN A 10 9.08 2.63 27.93
C ASN A 10 9.39 1.86 26.61
N PRO A 11 9.57 2.51 25.45
CA PRO A 11 9.91 1.85 24.18
C PRO A 11 11.17 0.98 24.26
N GLU A 12 12.12 1.27 25.16
CA GLU A 12 13.29 0.42 25.42
C GLU A 12 12.96 -0.90 26.17
N GLY A 13 11.74 -1.05 26.67
CA GLY A 13 11.25 -2.23 27.41
C GLY A 13 10.55 -3.29 26.54
N LEU A 14 10.37 -3.05 25.24
CA LEU A 14 9.68 -3.96 24.32
C LEU A 14 10.45 -5.27 24.07
N THR A 15 11.76 -5.29 24.31
CA THR A 15 12.58 -6.51 24.23
C THR A 15 12.73 -7.22 25.58
N ARG A 16 12.17 -6.68 26.67
CA ARG A 16 12.50 -7.09 28.04
C ARG A 16 11.33 -7.44 28.95
N THR A 17 10.08 -7.22 28.56
CA THR A 17 8.94 -7.46 29.45
C THR A 17 8.10 -8.65 29.01
N ASN A 18 8.20 -9.72 29.79
CA ASN A 18 7.37 -10.94 29.73
C ASN A 18 5.93 -10.66 30.22
N HIS A 19 5.44 -9.42 30.08
CA HIS A 19 4.19 -8.94 30.66
C HIS A 19 3.15 -8.73 29.57
N LYS A 20 2.13 -9.57 29.65
CA LYS A 20 0.91 -9.50 28.87
C LYS A 20 0.19 -8.15 29.07
N PRO A 21 -0.32 -7.49 28.02
CA PRO A 21 -1.08 -6.26 28.17
C PRO A 21 -2.32 -6.48 29.04
N GLU A 22 -2.60 -5.58 29.97
CA GLU A 22 -3.83 -5.63 30.79
C GLU A 22 -5.07 -5.22 29.99
N TRP A 23 -4.89 -4.38 28.97
CA TRP A 23 -6.00 -3.92 28.15
C TRP A 23 -5.59 -3.47 26.73
N ALA A 24 -6.53 -3.58 25.77
CA ALA A 24 -6.36 -3.13 24.39
C ALA A 24 -7.64 -2.50 23.83
N THR A 25 -7.49 -1.52 22.93
CA THR A 25 -8.59 -0.96 22.13
C THR A 25 -8.25 -1.11 20.67
N ILE A 26 -9.08 -1.77 19.88
CA ILE A 26 -8.90 -1.83 18.42
C ILE A 26 -9.94 -0.95 17.73
N THR A 27 -9.48 -0.09 16.84
CA THR A 27 -10.32 0.62 15.87
C THR A 27 -10.13 -0.05 14.51
N ARG A 28 -11.21 -0.53 13.90
CA ARG A 28 -11.17 -1.12 12.55
C ARG A 28 -12.03 -0.30 11.60
N VAL A 29 -11.43 0.16 10.52
CA VAL A 29 -12.16 0.75 9.37
C VAL A 29 -12.34 -0.31 8.30
N GLY A 30 -13.54 -0.32 7.72
CA GLY A 30 -13.87 -1.13 6.57
C GLY A 30 -15.30 -0.83 6.09
N GLU A 31 -15.65 -1.37 4.94
CA GLU A 31 -16.89 -0.97 4.24
C GLU A 31 -18.11 -1.80 4.70
N SER A 32 -17.90 -2.99 5.27
CA SER A 32 -18.98 -3.88 5.72
C SER A 32 -19.21 -3.83 7.23
N ARG A 33 -20.32 -3.21 7.65
CA ARG A 33 -20.75 -3.21 9.06
C ARG A 33 -20.85 -4.62 9.65
N GLN A 34 -21.39 -5.57 8.89
CA GLN A 34 -21.60 -6.93 9.36
C GLN A 34 -20.27 -7.66 9.60
N GLU A 35 -19.29 -7.50 8.70
CA GLU A 35 -17.95 -8.08 8.88
C GLU A 35 -17.19 -7.46 10.04
N LEU A 36 -17.31 -6.14 10.22
CA LEU A 36 -16.72 -5.44 11.36
C LEU A 36 -17.28 -5.95 12.68
N GLN A 37 -18.60 -6.13 12.79
CA GLN A 37 -19.25 -6.68 13.99
C GLN A 37 -18.80 -8.12 14.27
N LYS A 38 -18.79 -8.99 13.24
CA LYS A 38 -18.30 -10.37 13.36
C LYS A 38 -16.85 -10.42 13.83
N THR A 39 -16.00 -9.56 13.27
CA THR A 39 -14.58 -9.43 13.66
C THR A 39 -14.46 -8.98 15.11
N GLY A 40 -15.14 -7.91 15.50
CA GLY A 40 -15.11 -7.37 16.87
C GLY A 40 -15.52 -8.41 17.90
N ALA A 41 -16.61 -9.14 17.64
CA ALA A 41 -17.07 -10.22 18.51
C ALA A 41 -16.08 -11.39 18.62
N ARG A 42 -15.31 -11.68 17.57
CA ARG A 42 -14.25 -12.70 17.59
C ARG A 42 -13.05 -12.23 18.39
N LEU A 43 -12.60 -11.00 18.19
CA LEU A 43 -11.48 -10.41 18.92
C LEU A 43 -11.79 -10.26 20.41
N ALA A 44 -13.01 -9.87 20.77
CA ALA A 44 -13.45 -9.80 22.16
C ALA A 44 -13.36 -11.15 22.87
N ARG A 45 -13.82 -12.24 22.22
CA ARG A 45 -13.68 -13.61 22.76
C ARG A 45 -12.21 -14.01 22.97
N ILE A 46 -11.33 -13.67 22.04
CA ILE A 46 -9.89 -13.93 22.18
C ILE A 46 -9.32 -13.14 23.36
N ALA A 47 -9.66 -11.86 23.49
CA ALA A 47 -9.20 -11.03 24.62
C ALA A 47 -9.71 -11.54 25.97
N THR A 48 -10.97 -11.99 26.06
CA THR A 48 -11.52 -12.63 27.27
C THR A 48 -10.78 -13.93 27.62
N ALA A 49 -10.49 -14.79 26.63
CA ALA A 49 -9.70 -16.00 26.85
C ALA A 49 -8.27 -15.67 27.31
N LEU A 50 -7.74 -14.54 26.83
CA LEU A 50 -6.51 -13.93 27.30
C LEU A 50 -6.75 -13.04 28.54
N GLY A 51 -7.85 -13.11 29.30
CA GLY A 51 -8.04 -12.31 30.53
C GLY A 51 -7.65 -10.82 30.42
N MET A 52 -7.87 -10.20 29.26
CA MET A 52 -7.48 -8.83 28.93
C MET A 52 -8.74 -7.98 28.75
N ALA A 53 -8.74 -6.76 29.29
CA ALA A 53 -9.82 -5.81 29.01
C ALA A 53 -9.75 -5.35 27.54
N PHE A 54 -10.89 -5.36 26.83
CA PHE A 54 -10.90 -5.14 25.39
C PHE A 54 -12.06 -4.26 24.93
N GLU A 55 -11.75 -3.34 24.04
CA GLU A 55 -12.71 -2.43 23.40
C GLU A 55 -12.53 -2.49 21.88
N PHE A 56 -13.63 -2.56 21.13
CA PHE A 56 -13.61 -2.59 19.67
C PHE A 56 -14.48 -1.48 19.09
N HIS A 57 -13.88 -0.60 18.29
CA HIS A 57 -14.57 0.45 17.56
C HIS A 57 -14.65 0.09 16.07
N ALA A 58 -15.85 -0.24 15.61
CA ALA A 58 -16.14 -0.44 14.20
C ALA A 58 -16.41 0.91 13.51
N MET A 59 -15.69 1.20 12.45
CA MET A 59 -15.91 2.39 11.61
C MET A 59 -16.25 1.92 10.20
N VAL A 60 -17.49 2.18 9.80
CA VAL A 60 -17.99 1.83 8.47
C VAL A 60 -17.66 2.98 7.54
N ASP A 61 -16.50 2.89 6.90
CA ASP A 61 -16.00 3.96 6.03
C ASP A 61 -14.94 3.42 5.07
N ARG A 62 -14.60 4.26 4.09
CA ARG A 62 -13.50 4.10 3.15
C ARG A 62 -12.23 4.72 3.72
N LEU A 63 -11.06 4.23 3.30
CA LEU A 63 -9.79 4.78 3.80
C LEU A 63 -9.53 6.18 3.25
N GLU A 64 -9.96 6.41 2.02
CA GLU A 64 -9.82 7.66 1.27
C GLU A 64 -10.62 8.82 1.92
N ASP A 65 -11.74 8.47 2.56
CA ASP A 65 -12.64 9.42 3.22
C ASP A 65 -12.33 9.59 4.71
N PHE A 66 -11.30 8.91 5.21
CA PHE A 66 -10.96 8.87 6.63
C PHE A 66 -10.46 10.21 7.18
N ARG A 67 -10.80 10.51 8.44
CA ARG A 67 -10.49 11.80 9.11
C ARG A 67 -10.01 11.63 10.55
N LEU A 68 -9.22 12.58 11.06
CA LEU A 68 -8.55 12.50 12.38
C LEU A 68 -9.51 12.23 13.54
N TRP A 69 -10.62 12.98 13.58
CA TRP A 69 -11.57 12.95 14.69
C TRP A 69 -12.25 11.58 14.82
N MET A 70 -12.24 10.77 13.75
CA MET A 70 -12.81 9.43 13.78
C MET A 70 -12.01 8.49 14.69
N LEU A 71 -10.68 8.65 14.80
CA LEU A 71 -9.81 7.72 15.54
C LEU A 71 -10.00 7.73 17.07
N HIS A 72 -10.65 8.76 17.64
CA HIS A 72 -10.82 8.93 19.08
C HIS A 72 -9.53 8.65 19.90
N VAL A 73 -8.37 9.13 19.41
CA VAL A 73 -7.09 8.87 20.08
C VAL A 73 -7.00 9.66 21.38
N LYS A 74 -7.02 8.95 22.51
CA LYS A 74 -6.76 9.54 23.83
C LYS A 74 -5.26 9.77 24.03
N ARG A 75 -4.88 10.97 24.49
CA ARG A 75 -3.49 11.35 24.83
C ARG A 75 -2.86 10.35 25.83
N GLY A 76 -1.55 10.14 25.73
CA GLY A 76 -0.79 9.28 26.65
C GLY A 76 -0.89 7.76 26.40
N LYS A 77 -1.33 7.34 25.20
CA LYS A 77 -1.42 5.92 24.80
C LYS A 77 -0.44 5.64 23.67
N CYS A 78 0.23 4.49 23.71
CA CYS A 78 0.97 3.97 22.56
C CYS A 78 -0.02 3.60 21.44
N VAL A 79 0.23 4.10 20.23
CA VAL A 79 -0.61 3.88 19.05
C VAL A 79 0.19 3.10 18.02
N THR A 80 -0.39 2.01 17.51
CA THR A 80 0.11 1.27 16.36
C THR A 80 -0.91 1.33 15.24
N VAL A 81 -0.46 1.66 14.03
CA VAL A 81 -1.27 1.70 12.82
C VAL A 81 -0.86 0.53 11.94
N ASN A 82 -1.81 -0.34 11.59
CA ASN A 82 -1.57 -1.48 10.71
C ASN A 82 -2.40 -1.38 9.42
N CYS A 83 -1.69 -1.16 8.33
CA CYS A 83 -2.21 -1.04 6.97
C CYS A 83 -1.73 -2.25 6.15
N VAL A 84 -2.66 -3.14 5.81
CA VAL A 84 -2.38 -4.33 4.99
C VAL A 84 -3.28 -4.26 3.76
N LEU A 85 -2.67 -4.18 2.58
CA LEU A 85 -3.31 -4.10 1.28
C LEU A 85 -4.37 -3.00 1.22
N THR A 86 -3.99 -1.79 1.67
CA THR A 86 -4.94 -0.67 1.72
C THR A 86 -4.33 0.66 1.31
N MET A 87 -3.03 0.87 1.53
CA MET A 87 -2.38 2.17 1.28
C MET A 87 -2.30 2.49 -0.20
N HIS A 88 -2.20 1.48 -1.07
CA HIS A 88 -2.19 1.69 -2.53
C HIS A 88 -3.41 2.48 -3.03
N ARG A 89 -4.55 2.40 -2.33
CA ARG A 89 -5.77 3.15 -2.67
C ARG A 89 -5.63 4.66 -2.49
N LEU A 90 -4.68 5.10 -1.67
CA LEU A 90 -4.35 6.50 -1.45
C LEU A 90 -3.48 7.11 -2.58
N LEU A 91 -3.02 6.29 -3.53
CA LEU A 91 -2.19 6.72 -4.66
C LEU A 91 -3.01 7.08 -5.92
N ARG A 92 -4.34 7.11 -5.80
CA ARG A 92 -5.30 7.14 -6.92
C ARG A 92 -5.28 8.40 -7.80
N ASP A 93 -4.79 9.52 -7.28
CA ASP A 93 -4.82 10.83 -7.96
C ASP A 93 -3.43 11.36 -8.36
N ASP A 94 -2.39 10.52 -8.30
CA ASP A 94 -0.96 10.83 -8.55
C ASP A 94 -0.39 12.02 -7.75
N SER A 95 -1.19 12.65 -6.88
CA SER A 95 -0.83 13.86 -6.14
C SER A 95 -0.20 13.55 -4.78
N ASP A 96 -0.33 12.30 -4.33
CA ASP A 96 0.01 11.81 -2.99
C ASP A 96 -0.64 12.63 -1.85
N VAL A 97 -1.65 13.46 -2.12
CA VAL A 97 -2.30 14.31 -1.10
C VAL A 97 -3.00 13.46 -0.03
N ALA A 98 -3.80 12.48 -0.44
CA ALA A 98 -4.50 11.59 0.49
C ALA A 98 -3.50 10.76 1.35
N LEU A 99 -2.38 10.35 0.75
CA LEU A 99 -1.29 9.69 1.47
C LEU A 99 -0.62 10.63 2.48
N ALA A 100 -0.32 11.87 2.07
CA ALA A 100 0.27 12.88 2.92
C ALA A 100 -0.61 13.18 4.13
N ASP A 101 -1.92 13.36 3.90
CA ASP A 101 -2.90 13.58 4.95
C ASP A 101 -2.92 12.40 5.91
N PHE A 102 -3.01 11.16 5.40
CA PHE A 102 -3.00 9.96 6.24
C PHE A 102 -1.73 9.86 7.10
N LEU A 103 -0.55 10.08 6.52
CA LEU A 103 0.71 10.03 7.26
C LEU A 103 0.82 11.16 8.29
N GLY A 104 0.34 12.36 7.96
CA GLY A 104 0.22 13.48 8.88
C GLY A 104 -0.70 13.16 10.06
N LEU A 105 -1.83 12.50 9.78
CA LEU A 105 -2.76 12.02 10.81
C LEU A 105 -2.09 10.99 11.72
N ALA A 106 -1.46 9.97 11.15
CA ALA A 106 -0.75 8.93 11.90
C ALA A 106 0.33 9.54 12.81
N HIS A 107 1.12 10.49 12.28
CA HIS A 107 2.10 11.21 13.07
C HIS A 107 1.46 12.04 14.20
N SER A 108 0.39 12.79 13.92
CA SER A 108 -0.28 13.64 14.91
C SER A 108 -0.86 12.87 16.11
N THR A 109 -1.10 11.57 15.92
CA THR A 109 -1.62 10.67 16.96
C THR A 109 -0.54 10.09 17.87
N GLY A 110 0.75 10.37 17.61
CA GLY A 110 1.87 9.76 18.32
C GLY A 110 2.03 8.28 17.99
N THR A 111 1.82 7.90 16.73
CA THR A 111 2.00 6.51 16.28
C THR A 111 3.44 6.06 16.51
N ALA A 112 3.61 5.04 17.34
CA ALA A 112 4.90 4.44 17.64
C ALA A 112 5.36 3.48 16.53
N ILE A 113 4.41 2.76 15.92
CA ILE A 113 4.68 1.80 14.84
C ILE A 113 3.63 1.99 13.75
N LEU A 114 4.10 2.25 12.52
CA LEU A 114 3.31 2.15 11.30
C LEU A 114 3.75 0.88 10.56
N LEU A 115 2.88 -0.12 10.53
CA LEU A 115 3.07 -1.35 9.76
C LEU A 115 2.39 -1.20 8.41
N LEU A 116 3.18 -1.31 7.33
CA LEU A 116 2.69 -1.37 5.95
C LEU A 116 2.96 -2.76 5.37
N GLY A 117 1.91 -3.43 4.90
CA GLY A 117 2.00 -4.66 4.13
C GLY A 117 1.29 -4.49 2.79
N GLU A 118 2.04 -4.25 1.72
CA GLU A 118 1.50 -3.96 0.39
C GLU A 118 2.02 -4.97 -0.63
N HIS A 119 1.30 -5.11 -1.76
CA HIS A 119 1.78 -5.91 -2.88
C HIS A 119 3.08 -5.33 -3.44
N GLU A 120 4.12 -6.17 -3.58
CA GLU A 120 5.38 -5.76 -4.18
C GLU A 120 5.22 -5.71 -5.71
N GLY A 121 5.20 -4.51 -6.29
CA GLY A 121 5.06 -4.36 -7.74
C GLY A 121 5.20 -2.91 -8.21
N GLY A 122 6.44 -2.42 -8.35
CA GLY A 122 6.72 -1.00 -8.63
C GLY A 122 6.30 -0.46 -10.00
N SER A 123 5.60 -1.23 -10.83
CA SER A 123 5.35 -0.83 -12.23
C SER A 123 3.91 -1.04 -12.73
N LEU A 124 2.96 -1.33 -11.82
CA LEU A 124 1.54 -1.22 -12.14
C LEU A 124 1.06 0.24 -12.19
N ASN A 125 1.76 1.16 -11.54
CA ASN A 125 1.51 2.60 -11.70
C ASN A 125 2.28 3.23 -12.87
N SER A 126 2.59 2.47 -13.92
CA SER A 126 3.19 3.05 -15.12
C SER A 126 2.11 3.84 -15.88
N GLY A 127 2.40 5.08 -16.27
CA GLY A 127 1.45 5.95 -17.00
C GLY A 127 1.13 5.50 -18.45
N ARG A 128 1.39 4.23 -18.81
CA ARG A 128 1.12 3.65 -20.13
C ARG A 128 0.33 2.36 -19.97
N TRP A 129 -0.71 2.18 -20.79
CA TRP A 129 -1.60 1.03 -20.64
C TRP A 129 -0.90 -0.31 -20.86
N GLU A 130 -0.10 -0.40 -21.93
CA GLU A 130 0.57 -1.63 -22.31
C GLU A 130 1.56 -2.09 -21.24
N ALA A 131 2.22 -1.15 -20.57
CA ALA A 131 3.23 -1.43 -19.57
C ALA A 131 2.61 -2.02 -18.30
N HIS A 132 1.51 -1.45 -17.78
CA HIS A 132 0.87 -2.03 -16.61
C HIS A 132 0.15 -3.34 -16.94
N PHE A 133 -0.41 -3.52 -18.15
CA PHE A 133 -1.01 -4.78 -18.57
C PHE A 133 0.00 -5.94 -18.50
N VAL A 134 1.18 -5.75 -19.10
CA VAL A 134 2.25 -6.76 -19.11
C VAL A 134 2.73 -7.05 -17.68
N HIS A 135 2.89 -6.01 -16.86
CA HIS A 135 3.28 -6.19 -15.46
C HIS A 135 2.22 -6.88 -14.61
N ALA A 136 0.94 -6.59 -14.82
CA ALA A 136 -0.17 -7.27 -14.13
C ALA A 136 -0.17 -8.75 -14.51
N LEU A 137 -0.02 -9.06 -15.80
CA LEU A 137 0.07 -10.43 -16.27
C LEU A 137 1.19 -11.21 -15.56
N TRP A 138 2.42 -10.68 -15.55
CA TRP A 138 3.53 -11.37 -14.90
C TRP A 138 3.36 -11.49 -13.38
N TYR A 139 2.81 -10.46 -12.73
CA TYR A 139 2.53 -10.48 -11.30
C TYR A 139 1.52 -11.57 -10.94
N TYR A 140 0.39 -11.62 -11.64
CA TYR A 140 -0.65 -12.59 -11.33
C TYR A 140 -0.27 -13.99 -11.77
N VAL A 141 0.44 -14.19 -12.88
CA VAL A 141 1.01 -15.51 -13.22
C VAL A 141 1.84 -16.07 -12.06
N ALA A 142 2.79 -15.28 -11.54
CA ALA A 142 3.61 -15.71 -10.40
C ALA A 142 2.78 -15.96 -9.13
N THR A 143 1.68 -15.22 -8.95
CA THR A 143 0.77 -15.39 -7.81
C THR A 143 -0.03 -16.70 -7.90
N PHE A 144 -0.54 -17.04 -9.09
CA PHE A 144 -1.22 -18.30 -9.34
C PHE A 144 -0.25 -19.49 -9.23
N ASP A 145 0.97 -19.37 -9.75
CA ASP A 145 2.04 -20.37 -9.55
C ASP A 145 2.33 -20.61 -8.06
N ALA A 146 2.30 -19.54 -7.23
CA ALA A 146 2.49 -19.66 -5.78
C ALA A 146 1.30 -20.34 -5.08
N VAL A 147 0.07 -20.14 -5.55
CA VAL A 147 -1.13 -20.85 -5.07
C VAL A 147 -1.01 -22.35 -5.38
N ASP A 148 -0.59 -22.69 -6.59
CA ASP A 148 -0.33 -24.07 -7.00
C ASP A 148 0.76 -24.71 -6.13
N ALA A 149 1.88 -24.01 -5.95
CA ALA A 149 3.00 -24.47 -5.12
C ALA A 149 2.62 -24.63 -3.64
N ALA A 150 1.65 -23.85 -3.15
CA ALA A 150 1.10 -24.00 -1.81
C ALA A 150 0.22 -25.25 -1.63
N GLY A 151 -0.05 -26.01 -2.70
CA GLY A 151 -0.79 -27.27 -2.68
C GLY A 151 -2.30 -27.09 -2.56
N LEU A 152 -2.82 -25.91 -2.92
CA LEU A 152 -4.26 -25.67 -2.96
C LEU A 152 -4.84 -26.34 -4.22
N LEU A 153 -5.60 -27.41 -4.04
CA LEU A 153 -6.25 -28.13 -5.14
C LEU A 153 -7.32 -27.25 -5.84
N ASP A 154 -7.52 -27.45 -7.14
CA ASP A 154 -8.51 -26.73 -7.96
C ASP A 154 -9.93 -26.77 -7.38
N VAL A 155 -10.31 -27.92 -6.82
CA VAL A 155 -11.64 -28.14 -6.20
C VAL A 155 -11.80 -27.49 -4.82
N SER A 156 -10.74 -26.88 -4.28
CA SER A 156 -10.75 -26.29 -2.94
C SER A 156 -11.61 -25.02 -2.92
N PRO A 157 -12.64 -24.94 -2.05
CA PRO A 157 -13.38 -23.69 -1.86
C PRO A 157 -12.49 -22.52 -1.40
N ALA A 158 -11.40 -22.82 -0.68
CA ALA A 158 -10.43 -21.81 -0.28
C ALA A 158 -9.66 -21.26 -1.47
N ARG A 159 -9.28 -22.11 -2.43
CA ARG A 159 -8.63 -21.69 -3.68
C ARG A 159 -9.57 -20.83 -4.50
N ALA A 160 -10.79 -21.31 -4.74
CA ALA A 160 -11.80 -20.56 -5.49
C ALA A 160 -12.02 -19.15 -4.89
N LYS A 161 -12.01 -19.02 -3.55
CA LYS A 161 -12.16 -17.72 -2.89
C LYS A 161 -10.95 -16.79 -3.09
N VAL A 162 -9.74 -17.35 -3.06
CA VAL A 162 -8.50 -16.61 -3.32
C VAL A 162 -8.43 -16.16 -4.77
N GLU A 163 -8.76 -17.04 -5.72
CA GLU A 163 -8.78 -16.71 -7.14
C GLU A 163 -9.88 -15.70 -7.49
N GLU A 164 -11.06 -15.77 -6.86
CA GLU A 164 -12.11 -14.76 -6.98
C GLU A 164 -11.62 -13.38 -6.53
N MET A 165 -10.86 -13.32 -5.43
CA MET A 165 -10.24 -12.08 -4.94
C MET A 165 -9.24 -11.53 -5.96
N PHE A 166 -8.34 -12.35 -6.49
CA PHE A 166 -7.41 -11.93 -7.54
C PHE A 166 -8.13 -11.52 -8.82
N ALA A 167 -9.22 -12.15 -9.20
CA ALA A 167 -10.00 -11.76 -10.37
C ALA A 167 -10.56 -10.34 -10.25
N LEU A 168 -10.99 -9.93 -9.05
CA LEU A 168 -11.43 -8.55 -8.79
C LEU A 168 -10.26 -7.57 -8.89
N GLU A 169 -9.09 -7.92 -8.35
CA GLU A 169 -7.90 -7.08 -8.41
C GLU A 169 -7.37 -6.95 -9.85
N ILE A 170 -7.28 -8.06 -10.60
CA ILE A 170 -6.92 -8.11 -12.03
C ILE A 170 -7.85 -7.22 -12.84
N ARG A 171 -9.16 -7.37 -12.62
CA ARG A 171 -10.16 -6.54 -13.31
C ARG A 171 -9.92 -5.07 -13.04
N ASN A 172 -9.66 -4.68 -11.80
CA ASN A 172 -9.38 -3.27 -11.49
C ASN A 172 -8.07 -2.80 -12.14
N ALA A 173 -6.99 -3.57 -12.01
CA ALA A 173 -5.67 -3.22 -12.49
C ALA A 173 -5.57 -3.10 -14.02
N VAL A 174 -6.34 -3.91 -14.77
CA VAL A 174 -6.25 -3.99 -16.24
C VAL A 174 -7.36 -3.24 -16.98
N ALA A 175 -8.59 -3.28 -16.46
CA ALA A 175 -9.75 -2.80 -17.22
C ALA A 175 -10.11 -1.32 -16.92
N PHE A 176 -9.57 -0.73 -15.85
CA PHE A 176 -9.86 0.65 -15.46
C PHE A 176 -8.62 1.53 -15.60
N GLU A 177 -8.85 2.83 -15.77
CA GLU A 177 -7.82 3.86 -15.90
C GLU A 177 -8.16 5.08 -15.04
N GLY A 178 -7.19 5.95 -14.83
CA GLY A 178 -7.36 7.17 -14.03
C GLY A 178 -7.88 6.89 -12.63
N THR A 179 -8.87 7.67 -12.18
CA THR A 179 -9.40 7.62 -10.81
C THR A 179 -10.31 6.42 -10.53
N GLU A 180 -10.65 5.63 -11.55
CA GLU A 180 -11.40 4.38 -11.40
C GLU A 180 -10.47 3.18 -11.13
N ARG A 181 -9.17 3.31 -11.44
CA ARG A 181 -8.13 2.33 -11.10
C ARG A 181 -7.56 2.63 -9.72
N PHE A 182 -7.70 1.68 -8.80
CA PHE A 182 -7.23 1.82 -7.41
C PHE A 182 -6.29 0.69 -6.98
N GLU A 183 -6.18 -0.43 -7.69
CA GLU A 183 -5.21 -1.50 -7.44
C GLU A 183 -3.82 -1.14 -7.99
N LEU A 184 -3.23 -0.08 -7.40
CA LEU A 184 -1.97 0.52 -7.81
C LEU A 184 -0.80 -0.04 -6.98
N HIS A 185 -0.25 -1.18 -7.39
CA HIS A 185 0.89 -1.75 -6.67
C HIS A 185 2.10 -0.80 -6.75
N GLU A 186 2.88 -0.81 -5.68
CA GLU A 186 4.10 -0.02 -5.55
C GLU A 186 5.18 -0.87 -4.87
N SER A 187 6.42 -0.67 -5.28
CA SER A 187 7.58 -1.33 -4.70
C SER A 187 7.79 -0.91 -3.26
N SER A 188 8.39 -1.79 -2.46
CA SER A 188 8.81 -1.45 -1.09
C SER A 188 9.75 -0.23 -1.05
N ALA A 189 10.61 -0.06 -2.06
CA ALA A 189 11.46 1.12 -2.21
C ALA A 189 10.65 2.40 -2.49
N GLY A 190 9.62 2.31 -3.33
CA GLY A 190 8.72 3.43 -3.64
C GLY A 190 7.85 3.83 -2.45
N TRP A 191 7.32 2.85 -1.72
CA TRP A 191 6.62 3.08 -0.44
C TRP A 191 7.53 3.76 0.57
N TRP A 192 8.75 3.24 0.74
CA TRP A 192 9.74 3.81 1.65
C TRP A 192 10.02 5.28 1.32
N ARG A 193 10.29 5.60 0.05
CA ARG A 193 10.54 6.97 -0.39
C ARG A 193 9.38 7.90 -0.03
N ARG A 194 8.13 7.54 -0.34
CA ARG A 194 6.97 8.38 -0.03
C ARG A 194 6.81 8.61 1.46
N VAL A 195 6.93 7.56 2.27
CA VAL A 195 6.85 7.68 3.74
C VAL A 195 7.91 8.67 4.27
N GLN A 196 9.14 8.63 3.73
CA GLN A 196 10.20 9.54 4.12
C GLN A 196 9.94 10.99 3.65
N GLU A 197 9.49 11.20 2.42
CA GLU A 197 9.22 12.53 1.85
C GLU A 197 8.15 13.28 2.66
N HIS A 198 7.07 12.58 3.04
CA HIS A 198 6.00 13.17 3.84
C HIS A 198 6.36 13.34 5.33
N ARG A 199 7.42 12.69 5.82
CA ARG A 199 7.96 12.92 7.17
C ARG A 199 8.69 14.26 7.30
N HIS A 200 9.33 14.74 6.23
CA HIS A 200 10.14 15.97 6.23
C HIS A 200 9.36 17.24 5.91
N ARG A 201 8.13 17.16 5.38
CA ARG A 201 7.24 18.30 5.20
C ARG A 201 6.56 18.72 6.52
N ARG A 202 7.37 19.14 7.50
CA ARG A 202 6.88 19.84 8.71
C ARG A 202 6.55 21.30 8.36
N PRO A 203 5.34 21.80 8.61
CA PRO A 203 5.14 23.24 8.77
C PRO A 203 5.66 23.61 10.17
N GLY A 204 6.91 24.12 10.24
CA GLY A 204 7.41 24.88 11.40
C GLY A 204 7.95 24.10 12.61
N GLY A 205 8.91 23.18 12.45
CA GLY A 205 9.56 22.54 13.62
C GLY A 205 10.93 21.97 13.32
N ASP A 206 11.96 22.67 13.82
CA ASP A 206 13.36 22.25 13.81
C ASP A 206 13.51 20.84 14.42
N ALA A 207 14.27 19.96 13.77
CA ALA A 207 14.44 18.58 14.22
C ALA A 207 15.48 18.54 15.36
N GLY A 208 15.01 18.44 16.60
CA GLY A 208 15.89 18.29 17.76
C GLY A 208 16.65 16.95 17.74
N PRO A 209 17.85 16.89 18.34
CA PRO A 209 18.76 15.74 18.26
C PRO A 209 18.28 14.47 18.99
N HIS A 210 17.13 14.50 19.66
CA HIS A 210 16.53 13.36 20.36
C HIS A 210 15.53 12.53 19.53
N ASP A 211 15.16 12.96 18.32
CA ASP A 211 14.17 12.29 17.45
C ASP A 211 14.77 11.15 16.57
N ARG A 212 15.78 10.43 17.07
CA ARG A 212 16.36 9.27 16.33
C ARG A 212 15.49 8.03 16.53
N GLU A 213 14.33 8.02 15.88
CA GLU A 213 13.55 6.80 15.69
C GLU A 213 14.28 5.85 14.72
N ASP A 214 14.52 4.60 15.14
CA ASP A 214 15.14 3.55 14.34
C ASP A 214 14.14 3.04 13.28
N VAL A 215 13.98 3.80 12.20
CA VAL A 215 13.15 3.37 11.07
C VAL A 215 13.91 2.28 10.32
N ARG A 216 13.51 1.03 10.55
CA ARG A 216 14.15 -0.12 9.92
C ARG A 216 13.70 -0.23 8.47
N ARG A 217 14.66 -0.41 7.57
CA ARG A 217 14.38 -0.75 6.16
C ARG A 217 13.42 -1.94 6.07
N PRO A 218 12.56 -2.01 5.05
CA PRO A 218 11.72 -3.17 4.79
C PRO A 218 12.55 -4.45 4.84
N ARG A 219 12.16 -5.38 5.71
CA ARG A 219 12.76 -6.72 5.74
C ARG A 219 11.90 -7.62 4.86
N GLN A 220 12.43 -8.09 3.76
CA GLN A 220 11.79 -9.15 2.99
C GLN A 220 11.92 -10.45 3.79
N VAL A 221 10.82 -10.89 4.42
CA VAL A 221 10.79 -12.14 5.19
C VAL A 221 10.44 -13.27 4.22
N GLN A 222 11.46 -13.91 3.64
CA GLN A 222 11.27 -15.18 2.95
C GLN A 222 11.35 -16.31 3.99
N ARG A 223 10.24 -17.02 4.24
CA ARG A 223 10.31 -18.29 4.97
C ARG A 223 10.94 -19.33 4.05
N ALA A 224 12.01 -19.96 4.50
CA ALA A 224 12.60 -21.11 3.83
C ALA A 224 11.60 -22.27 3.85
N GLY A 225 10.88 -22.45 2.76
CA GLY A 225 9.88 -23.51 2.60
C GLY A 225 9.76 -23.88 1.12
N ALA A 226 10.29 -25.08 0.81
CA ALA A 226 10.12 -25.86 -0.42
C ALA A 226 10.85 -25.41 -1.70
N GLY A 227 11.75 -26.29 -2.16
CA GLY A 227 11.96 -26.52 -3.59
C GLY A 227 13.07 -25.73 -4.26
N ARG A 228 14.09 -26.46 -4.74
CA ARG A 228 15.11 -25.97 -5.67
C ARG A 228 14.41 -25.54 -6.97
N TRP A 229 14.32 -24.24 -7.24
CA TRP A 229 13.85 -23.67 -8.50
C TRP A 229 14.60 -24.32 -9.68
N ARG A 230 13.93 -25.22 -10.41
CA ARG A 230 14.33 -25.64 -11.76
C ARG A 230 13.19 -25.30 -12.69
N GLY A 231 13.33 -24.18 -13.38
CA GLY A 231 12.33 -23.61 -14.28
C GLY A 231 12.75 -22.19 -14.60
N ALA A 232 13.82 -22.07 -15.38
CA ALA A 232 14.37 -20.80 -15.77
C ALA A 232 13.44 -20.10 -16.76
N HIS A 233 12.82 -19.00 -16.32
CA HIS A 233 12.84 -17.78 -17.10
C HIS A 233 13.57 -16.75 -16.24
N ALA A 234 14.82 -16.47 -16.62
CA ALA A 234 15.57 -15.36 -16.04
C ALA A 234 14.75 -14.06 -16.20
N PRO A 235 14.84 -13.09 -15.27
CA PRO A 235 14.28 -11.78 -15.52
C PRO A 235 14.98 -11.24 -16.77
N VAL A 236 14.22 -11.10 -17.86
CA VAL A 236 14.69 -10.37 -19.03
C VAL A 236 14.89 -8.94 -18.54
N ALA A 237 16.13 -8.46 -18.64
CA ALA A 237 16.46 -7.07 -18.36
C ALA A 237 15.43 -6.18 -19.07
N GLY A 238 14.79 -5.29 -18.31
CA GLY A 238 13.93 -4.25 -18.87
C GLY A 238 14.69 -3.50 -19.97
N PRO A 239 14.00 -2.96 -20.99
CA PRO A 239 14.67 -2.41 -22.17
C PRO A 239 15.70 -1.37 -21.74
N ALA A 240 16.96 -1.68 -22.07
CA ALA A 240 18.09 -0.80 -21.87
C ALA A 240 17.78 0.55 -22.51
N ALA A 241 18.14 1.62 -21.80
CA ALA A 241 18.06 2.99 -22.28
C ALA A 241 18.71 3.09 -23.67
N LEU A 242 17.89 3.35 -24.70
CA LEU A 242 18.35 3.79 -26.00
C LEU A 242 18.88 5.22 -25.85
N HIS A 243 20.19 5.33 -25.68
CA HIS A 243 20.89 6.60 -25.83
C HIS A 243 20.91 7.00 -27.32
N ARG A 244 20.29 8.16 -27.59
CA ARG A 244 20.57 9.15 -28.65
C ARG A 244 20.87 8.63 -30.07
N GLY A 245 19.88 8.77 -30.94
CA GLY A 245 20.07 9.11 -32.35
C GLY A 245 19.20 10.32 -32.67
N ASP A 246 19.83 11.41 -33.12
CA ASP A 246 19.19 12.65 -33.55
C ASP A 246 18.10 12.40 -34.59
N VAL A 247 16.87 12.85 -34.31
CA VAL A 247 15.91 13.22 -35.36
C VAL A 247 15.17 14.47 -34.92
N ASP A 248 15.61 15.59 -35.48
CA ASP A 248 14.96 16.90 -35.46
C ASP A 248 13.57 16.82 -36.12
N ILE A 249 12.53 16.59 -35.31
CA ILE A 249 11.11 16.67 -35.70
C ILE A 249 10.55 18.05 -35.29
N GLY A 250 11.40 19.09 -35.25
CA GLY A 250 11.01 20.47 -34.94
C GLY A 250 10.90 21.40 -36.14
N GLN A 251 11.61 21.12 -37.25
CA GLN A 251 11.75 22.11 -38.33
C GLN A 251 10.85 21.93 -39.57
N ARG A 252 10.11 20.82 -39.71
CA ARG A 252 9.28 20.57 -40.91
C ARG A 252 7.82 21.07 -40.84
N ARG A 253 7.42 21.83 -39.81
CA ARG A 253 6.10 22.47 -39.74
C ARG A 253 6.07 23.98 -40.04
N ARG A 254 7.22 24.63 -40.26
CA ARG A 254 7.27 26.07 -40.60
C ARG A 254 7.50 26.41 -42.07
N GLN A 255 7.84 25.44 -42.94
CA GLN A 255 7.98 25.69 -44.39
C GLN A 255 6.74 25.36 -45.23
N ARG A 256 5.75 24.61 -44.71
CA ARG A 256 4.48 24.33 -45.44
C ARG A 256 3.37 25.38 -45.24
N ARG A 257 3.61 26.45 -44.49
CA ARG A 257 2.66 27.58 -44.31
C ARG A 257 3.06 28.87 -45.04
N ARG A 258 4.12 28.88 -45.86
CA ARG A 258 4.53 30.05 -46.67
C ARG A 258 4.31 29.90 -48.19
N GLN A 259 3.67 28.84 -48.67
CA GLN A 259 3.38 28.65 -50.11
C GLN A 259 1.88 28.60 -50.48
N HIS A 260 0.98 29.03 -49.58
CA HIS A 260 -0.47 29.12 -49.86
C HIS A 260 -1.07 30.50 -49.56
N ARG A 261 -0.28 31.57 -49.68
CA ARG A 261 -0.78 32.95 -49.55
C ARG A 261 -0.10 33.91 -50.52
N VAL A 262 0.00 33.53 -51.78
CA VAL A 262 0.16 34.44 -52.92
C VAL A 262 -0.63 33.82 -54.07
N GLY A 263 -1.73 34.45 -54.46
CA GLY A 263 -2.50 34.05 -55.64
C GLY A 263 -4.01 34.09 -55.50
N VAL A 264 -4.60 35.24 -55.12
CA VAL A 264 -5.90 35.70 -55.64
C VAL A 264 -5.92 37.23 -55.53
N HIS A 265 -5.61 37.92 -56.62
CA HIS A 265 -6.05 39.28 -56.90
C HIS A 265 -6.51 39.29 -58.35
N HIS A 266 -7.82 39.40 -58.54
CA HIS A 266 -8.45 40.11 -59.65
C HIS A 266 -9.21 41.28 -59.05
#